data_AF-A0A6G1WIP5-F1
#
_entry.id   AF-A0A6G1WIP5-F1
#
_cell.length_a   1.000
_cell.length_b   1.000
_cell.length_c   1.000
_cell.angle_alpha   90.00
_cell.angle_beta   90.00
_cell.angle_gamma   90.00
#
_symmetry.space_group_name_H-M   'P 1'
#
loop_
_entity.id
_entity.type
_entity.pdbx_description
1 polymer ?
#
loop_
_entity_poly.entity_id
_entity_poly.type
_entity_poly.pdbx_seq_one_letter_code
_entity_poly.pdbx_strand_id
1 'polypeptide(L)'
;MGVGPERSKSSGSIINDPQVRGIFYQAITIIILAALIYWIVDNTVDNLRRANIASGYDFLRSRAGFDVGQSLISFTSDSTYGRALLVGFINTLLVAITGIITATIIGFLVGIGRLSHNWIIAKLSLAYVEVFRNIPPLLVIFFWYSGVLSILPQARDALALPFDIFLSNRGVAFPRPVAGEGAEYTLLAFI
;
A
#
# COMPACT_ATOMS: atom_id res chain seq x y z
N MET A 1 56.22 -57.63 -18.40
CA MET A 1 55.26 -56.54 -18.63
C MET A 1 53.98 -56.91 -17.92
N GLY A 2 53.49 -56.32 -16.84
CA GLY A 2 53.98 -55.32 -15.90
C GLY A 2 52.87 -55.21 -14.85
N VAL A 3 53.11 -55.70 -13.63
CA VAL A 3 52.13 -55.61 -12.53
C VAL A 3 52.34 -54.26 -11.87
N GLY A 4 51.49 -53.28 -12.18
CA GLY A 4 51.47 -51.98 -11.51
C GLY A 4 50.85 -52.11 -10.10
N PRO A 5 51.33 -51.37 -9.09
CA PRO A 5 50.83 -51.53 -7.73
C PRO A 5 49.40 -50.98 -7.61
N GLU A 6 48.51 -51.75 -6.98
CA GLU A 6 47.22 -51.24 -6.53
C GLU A 6 47.46 -50.13 -5.50
N ARG A 7 47.05 -48.90 -5.84
CA ARG A 7 47.01 -47.79 -4.89
C ARG A 7 45.96 -48.12 -3.82
N SER A 8 46.44 -48.55 -2.66
CA SER A 8 45.69 -48.52 -1.40
C SER A 8 45.05 -47.14 -1.23
N LYS A 9 43.71 -47.08 -1.33
CA LYS A 9 42.94 -45.90 -0.92
C LYS A 9 43.08 -45.79 0.59
N SER A 10 44.00 -44.93 1.02
CA SER A 10 44.08 -44.45 2.40
C SER A 10 42.68 -44.06 2.87
N SER A 11 42.17 -44.78 3.86
CA SER A 11 40.97 -44.39 4.61
C SER A 11 41.35 -43.15 5.43
N GLY A 12 41.34 -42.00 4.76
CA GLY A 12 41.49 -40.71 5.42
C GLY A 12 40.30 -40.55 6.35
N SER A 13 40.59 -40.46 7.65
CA SER A 13 39.61 -40.27 8.72
C SER A 13 38.53 -39.26 8.29
N ILE A 14 37.27 -39.69 8.31
CA ILE A 14 36.07 -38.88 8.00
C ILE A 14 36.07 -37.54 8.78
N ILE A 15 36.79 -37.50 9.91
CA ILE A 15 36.94 -36.33 10.80
C ILE A 15 37.84 -35.23 10.20
N ASN A 16 38.75 -35.56 9.27
CA ASN A 16 39.70 -34.61 8.70
C ASN A 16 39.35 -34.20 7.25
N ASP A 17 38.21 -34.66 6.73
CA ASP A 17 37.71 -34.25 5.42
C ASP A 17 37.20 -32.79 5.48
N PRO A 18 37.75 -31.87 4.66
CA PRO A 18 37.35 -30.47 4.65
C PRO A 18 35.86 -30.26 4.33
N GLN A 19 35.22 -31.16 3.59
CA GLN A 19 33.78 -31.07 3.28
C GLN A 19 32.92 -31.42 4.51
N VAL A 20 33.27 -32.49 5.24
CA VAL A 20 32.55 -32.91 6.46
C VAL A 20 32.69 -31.87 7.57
N ARG A 21 33.88 -31.29 7.72
CA ARG A 21 34.13 -30.21 8.69
C ARG A 21 33.37 -28.93 8.35
N GLY A 22 33.20 -28.62 7.07
CA GLY A 22 32.38 -27.49 6.60
C GLY A 22 30.90 -27.66 6.98
N ILE A 23 30.33 -28.83 6.71
CA ILE A 23 28.93 -29.16 7.08
C ILE A 23 28.73 -29.12 8.59
N PHE A 24 29.70 -29.63 9.37
CA PHE A 24 29.66 -29.58 10.83
C PHE A 24 29.61 -28.14 11.36
N TYR A 25 30.49 -27.25 10.88
CA TYR A 25 30.48 -25.85 11.30
C TYR A 25 29.26 -25.08 10.80
N GLN A 26 28.71 -25.43 9.64
CA GLN A 26 27.46 -24.83 9.17
C GLN A 26 26.27 -25.25 10.06
N ALA A 27 26.19 -26.54 10.40
CA ALA A 27 25.16 -27.06 11.30
C ALA A 27 25.24 -26.42 12.69
N ILE A 28 26.45 -26.33 13.28
CA ILE A 28 26.62 -25.70 14.60
C ILE A 28 26.27 -24.20 14.55
N THR A 29 26.63 -23.51 13.47
CA THR A 29 26.28 -22.09 13.28
C THR A 29 24.78 -21.89 13.18
N ILE A 30 24.06 -22.74 12.43
CA ILE A 30 22.60 -22.68 12.33
C ILE A 30 21.95 -22.94 13.69
N ILE A 31 22.44 -23.93 14.44
CA ILE A 31 21.93 -24.25 15.79
C ILE A 31 22.13 -23.05 16.72
N ILE A 32 23.33 -22.47 16.74
CA ILE A 32 23.65 -21.29 17.57
C ILE A 32 22.75 -20.11 17.18
N LEU A 33 22.57 -19.87 15.87
CA LEU A 33 21.74 -18.77 15.38
C LEU A 33 20.25 -19.00 15.72
N ALA A 34 19.74 -20.20 15.57
CA ALA A 34 18.37 -20.55 15.95
C ALA A 34 18.14 -20.41 17.46
N ALA A 35 19.11 -20.86 18.29
CA ALA A 35 19.05 -20.70 19.74
C ALA A 35 19.10 -19.21 20.15
N LEU A 36 19.93 -18.41 19.48
CA LEU A 36 20.02 -16.98 19.72
C LEU A 36 18.73 -16.24 19.33
N ILE A 37 18.14 -16.56 18.17
CA ILE A 37 16.85 -16.02 17.75
C ILE A 37 15.77 -16.42 18.76
N TYR A 38 15.70 -17.69 19.14
CA TYR A 38 14.74 -18.18 20.14
C TYR A 38 14.88 -17.42 21.45
N TRP A 39 16.10 -17.24 21.96
CA TRP A 39 16.38 -16.50 23.18
C TRP A 39 15.96 -15.02 23.08
N ILE A 40 16.22 -14.35 21.96
CA ILE A 40 15.80 -12.96 21.73
C ILE A 40 14.28 -12.86 21.71
N VAL A 41 13.60 -13.75 20.98
CA VAL A 41 12.13 -13.74 20.87
C VAL A 41 11.50 -13.97 22.23
N ASP A 42 11.94 -14.97 22.98
CA ASP A 42 11.39 -15.31 24.29
C ASP A 42 11.59 -14.17 25.29
N ASN A 43 12.80 -13.62 25.37
CA ASN A 43 13.12 -12.46 26.21
C ASN A 43 12.26 -11.24 25.84
N THR A 44 12.07 -10.98 24.54
CA THR A 44 11.23 -9.88 24.05
C THR A 44 9.77 -10.09 24.42
N VAL A 45 9.23 -11.29 24.19
CA VAL A 45 7.84 -11.63 24.52
C VAL A 45 7.59 -11.49 26.02
N ASP A 46 8.50 -11.97 26.85
CA ASP A 46 8.39 -11.85 28.30
C ASP A 46 8.49 -10.41 28.79
N ASN A 47 9.38 -9.60 28.19
CA ASN A 47 9.44 -8.16 28.48
C ASN A 47 8.15 -7.44 28.09
N LEU A 48 7.58 -7.76 26.91
CA LEU A 48 6.32 -7.18 26.46
C LEU A 48 5.14 -7.57 27.35
N ARG A 49 5.08 -8.84 27.78
CA ARG A 49 4.08 -9.32 28.75
C ARG A 49 4.20 -8.59 30.08
N ARG A 50 5.42 -8.42 30.61
CA ARG A 50 5.68 -7.64 31.84
C ARG A 50 5.28 -6.18 31.70
N ALA A 51 5.38 -5.61 30.51
CA ALA A 51 4.98 -4.24 30.21
C ALA A 51 3.47 -4.06 29.95
N ASN A 52 2.65 -5.12 30.03
CA ASN A 52 1.24 -5.13 29.65
C ASN A 52 0.98 -4.58 28.23
N ILE A 53 1.97 -4.70 27.34
CA ILE A 53 1.82 -4.32 25.93
C ILE A 53 1.19 -5.52 25.22
N ALA A 54 0.07 -5.30 24.52
CA ALA A 54 -0.55 -6.32 23.68
C ALA A 54 0.42 -6.76 22.58
N SER A 55 1.15 -7.84 22.83
CA SER A 55 2.13 -8.41 21.92
C SER A 55 1.48 -9.46 21.02
N GLY A 56 1.75 -9.40 19.71
CA GLY A 56 1.27 -10.40 18.74
C GLY A 56 0.21 -9.86 17.77
N TYR A 57 -0.53 -10.77 17.13
CA TYR A 57 -1.54 -10.43 16.11
C TYR A 57 -2.98 -10.37 16.65
N ASP A 58 -3.16 -10.54 17.96
CA ASP A 58 -4.49 -10.59 18.58
C ASP A 58 -5.24 -9.27 18.42
N PHE A 59 -4.51 -8.15 18.34
CA PHE A 59 -5.07 -6.84 18.03
C PHE A 59 -5.88 -6.82 16.73
N LEU A 60 -5.53 -7.65 15.73
CA LEU A 60 -6.27 -7.72 14.46
C LEU A 60 -7.71 -8.22 14.65
N ARG A 61 -7.97 -8.95 15.74
CA ARG A 61 -9.30 -9.46 16.12
C ARG A 61 -10.01 -8.54 17.11
N SER A 62 -9.29 -7.64 17.77
CA SER A 62 -9.86 -6.62 18.65
C SER A 62 -10.70 -5.61 17.88
N ARG A 63 -11.73 -5.06 18.54
CA ARG A 63 -12.62 -4.02 18.00
C ARG A 63 -11.84 -2.74 17.72
N ALA A 64 -12.02 -2.16 16.54
CA ALA A 64 -11.34 -0.94 16.10
C ALA A 64 -11.76 0.28 16.92
N GLY A 65 -13.07 0.42 17.21
CA GLY A 65 -13.59 1.49 18.07
C GLY A 65 -13.63 2.88 17.44
N PHE A 66 -13.41 2.99 16.13
CA PHE A 66 -13.52 4.22 15.35
C PHE A 66 -14.22 3.96 14.02
N ASP A 67 -14.82 5.01 13.44
CA ASP A 67 -15.40 4.96 12.10
C ASP A 67 -14.41 5.43 11.04
N VAL A 68 -14.56 4.89 9.83
CA VAL A 68 -13.78 5.27 8.65
C VAL A 68 -14.65 6.12 7.72
N GLY A 69 -14.13 7.27 7.27
CA GLY A 69 -14.89 8.21 6.45
C GLY A 69 -15.34 7.64 5.09
N GLN A 70 -14.48 6.90 4.40
CA GLN A 70 -14.78 6.22 3.15
C GLN A 70 -14.42 4.74 3.26
N SER A 71 -15.36 3.85 2.90
CA SER A 71 -15.13 2.41 2.92
C SER A 71 -15.79 1.76 1.70
N LEU A 72 -15.00 1.09 0.85
CA LEU A 72 -15.53 0.34 -0.29
C LEU A 72 -16.19 -0.99 0.13
N ILE A 73 -15.78 -1.53 1.28
CA ILE A 73 -16.38 -2.69 1.91
C ILE A 73 -17.08 -2.27 3.19
N SER A 74 -18.14 -2.98 3.59
CA SER A 74 -18.87 -2.68 4.82
C SER A 74 -17.93 -2.64 6.02
N PHE A 75 -17.93 -1.53 6.75
CA PHE A 75 -17.12 -1.29 7.94
C PHE A 75 -17.90 -0.43 8.92
N THR A 76 -17.76 -0.74 10.20
CA THR A 76 -18.36 0.00 11.32
C THR A 76 -17.37 0.06 12.48
N SER A 77 -17.60 0.94 13.45
CA SER A 77 -16.82 0.98 14.69
C SER A 77 -16.77 -0.35 15.47
N ASP A 78 -17.72 -1.26 15.24
CA ASP A 78 -17.75 -2.63 15.79
C ASP A 78 -16.84 -3.62 15.06
N SER A 79 -16.34 -3.25 13.88
CA SER A 79 -15.44 -4.08 13.09
C SER A 79 -14.07 -4.23 13.75
N THR A 80 -13.34 -5.28 13.37
CA THR A 80 -12.01 -5.55 13.92
C THR A 80 -10.93 -4.68 13.28
N TYR A 81 -9.78 -4.49 13.95
CA TYR A 81 -8.63 -3.79 13.37
C TYR A 81 -8.13 -4.45 12.08
N GLY A 82 -8.19 -5.78 11.96
CA GLY A 82 -7.83 -6.48 10.74
C GLY A 82 -8.71 -6.06 9.56
N ARG A 83 -10.01 -5.83 9.80
CA ARG A 83 -10.92 -5.29 8.78
C ARG A 83 -10.61 -3.82 8.48
N ALA A 84 -10.24 -3.02 9.49
CA ALA A 84 -9.83 -1.63 9.29
C ALA A 84 -8.58 -1.52 8.38
N LEU A 85 -7.58 -2.38 8.59
CA LEU A 85 -6.40 -2.46 7.73
C LEU A 85 -6.76 -2.86 6.30
N LEU A 86 -7.69 -3.81 6.11
CA LEU A 86 -8.17 -4.20 4.79
C LEU A 86 -8.88 -3.04 4.09
N VAL A 87 -9.75 -2.30 4.79
CA VAL A 87 -10.40 -1.09 4.26
C VAL A 87 -9.34 -0.05 3.85
N GLY A 88 -8.36 0.22 4.72
CA GLY A 88 -7.27 1.16 4.43
C GLY A 88 -6.42 0.74 3.22
N PHE A 89 -6.17 -0.55 3.08
CA PHE A 89 -5.46 -1.11 1.93
C PHE A 89 -6.26 -0.92 0.64
N ILE A 90 -7.56 -1.27 0.63
CA ILE A 90 -8.43 -1.11 -0.55
C ILE A 90 -8.58 0.37 -0.92
N ASN A 91 -8.71 1.27 0.07
CA ASN A 91 -8.78 2.71 -0.18
C ASN A 91 -7.47 3.24 -0.78
N THR A 92 -6.32 2.80 -0.27
CA THR A 92 -5.01 3.15 -0.84
C THR A 92 -4.91 2.71 -2.29
N LEU A 93 -5.36 1.49 -2.59
CA LEU A 93 -5.37 0.96 -3.95
C LEU A 93 -6.28 1.78 -4.86
N LEU A 94 -7.49 2.13 -4.40
CA LEU A 94 -8.40 2.99 -5.15
C LEU A 94 -7.72 4.33 -5.48
N VAL A 95 -7.21 5.03 -4.46
CA VAL A 95 -6.58 6.34 -4.62
C VAL A 95 -5.34 6.26 -5.52
N ALA A 96 -4.54 5.21 -5.39
CA ALA A 96 -3.37 5.00 -6.23
C ALA A 96 -3.77 4.78 -7.70
N ILE A 97 -4.75 3.93 -7.98
CA ILE A 97 -5.19 3.65 -9.35
C ILE A 97 -5.79 4.91 -9.99
N THR A 98 -6.73 5.57 -9.31
CA THR A 98 -7.35 6.80 -9.84
C THR A 98 -6.30 7.91 -9.98
N GLY A 99 -5.39 8.03 -9.01
CA GLY A 99 -4.31 9.00 -9.02
C GLY A 99 -3.34 8.78 -10.18
N ILE A 100 -2.94 7.53 -10.45
CA ILE A 100 -2.07 7.18 -11.59
C ILE A 100 -2.76 7.55 -12.90
N ILE A 101 -4.01 7.11 -13.11
CA ILE A 101 -4.74 7.39 -14.36
C ILE A 101 -4.84 8.91 -14.59
N THR A 102 -5.32 9.67 -13.60
CA THR A 102 -5.47 11.12 -13.71
C THR A 102 -4.12 11.83 -13.87
N ALA A 103 -3.10 11.45 -13.10
CA ALA A 103 -1.76 12.03 -13.19
C ALA A 103 -1.09 11.72 -14.53
N THR A 104 -1.29 10.53 -15.11
CA THR A 104 -0.79 10.19 -16.44
C THR A 104 -1.46 11.06 -17.50
N ILE A 105 -2.78 11.23 -17.47
CA ILE A 105 -3.49 12.07 -18.44
C ILE A 105 -3.01 13.52 -18.33
N ILE A 106 -3.04 14.11 -17.13
CA ILE A 106 -2.64 15.51 -16.92
C ILE A 106 -1.15 15.69 -17.23
N GLY A 107 -0.29 14.81 -16.71
CA GLY A 107 1.15 14.87 -16.93
C GLY A 107 1.54 14.73 -18.40
N PHE A 108 0.85 13.87 -19.15
CA PHE A 108 1.03 13.73 -20.58
C PHE A 108 0.61 15.00 -21.35
N LEU A 109 -0.58 15.54 -21.07
CA LEU A 109 -1.07 16.78 -21.70
C LEU A 109 -0.13 17.96 -21.41
N VAL A 110 0.27 18.14 -20.16
CA VAL A 110 1.21 19.20 -19.76
C VAL A 110 2.59 18.98 -20.41
N GLY A 111 3.04 17.73 -20.49
CA GLY A 111 4.28 17.34 -21.15
C GLY A 111 4.31 17.71 -22.63
N ILE A 112 3.24 17.41 -23.37
CA ILE A 112 3.07 17.85 -24.77
C ILE A 112 3.02 19.38 -24.84
N GLY A 113 2.25 20.03 -23.96
CA GLY A 113 2.13 21.48 -23.93
C GLY A 113 3.47 22.20 -23.79
N ARG A 114 4.41 21.62 -23.03
CA ARG A 114 5.76 22.16 -22.85
C ARG A 114 6.62 22.12 -24.13
N LEU A 115 6.36 21.17 -25.03
CA LEU A 115 7.02 21.06 -26.34
C LEU A 115 6.28 21.84 -27.44
N SER A 116 5.18 22.52 -27.10
CA SER A 116 4.40 23.28 -28.07
C SER A 116 5.20 24.46 -28.63
N HIS A 117 5.05 24.71 -29.93
CA HIS A 117 5.57 25.92 -30.58
C HIS A 117 4.85 27.20 -30.08
N ASN A 118 3.67 27.06 -29.47
CA ASN A 118 2.97 28.19 -28.88
C ASN A 118 3.61 28.56 -27.53
N TRP A 119 4.28 29.71 -27.49
CA TRP A 119 4.97 30.23 -26.33
C TRP A 119 4.10 30.32 -25.06
N ILE A 120 2.82 30.69 -25.19
CA ILE A 120 1.90 30.81 -24.04
C ILE A 120 1.68 29.44 -23.41
N ILE A 121 1.37 28.44 -24.23
CA ILE A 121 1.11 27.07 -23.76
C ILE A 121 2.38 26.50 -23.12
N ALA A 122 3.53 26.68 -23.76
CA ALA A 122 4.80 26.20 -23.23
C ALA A 122 5.15 26.84 -21.87
N LYS A 123 4.92 28.15 -21.71
CA LYS A 123 5.13 28.86 -20.45
C LYS A 123 4.14 28.46 -19.36
N LEU A 124 2.85 28.29 -19.69
CA LEU A 124 1.84 27.83 -18.73
C LEU A 124 2.16 26.41 -18.24
N SER A 125 2.53 25.50 -19.15
CA SER A 125 2.98 24.15 -18.78
C SER A 125 4.23 24.20 -17.89
N LEU A 126 5.20 25.06 -18.19
CA LEU A 126 6.40 25.24 -17.37
C LEU A 126 6.03 25.72 -15.96
N ALA A 127 5.21 26.77 -15.86
CA ALA A 127 4.77 27.32 -14.58
C ALA A 127 4.02 26.29 -13.74
N TYR A 128 3.11 25.52 -14.34
CA TYR A 128 2.42 24.42 -13.66
C TYR A 128 3.44 23.42 -13.08
N VAL A 129 4.38 22.93 -13.90
CA VAL A 129 5.37 21.93 -13.46
C VAL A 129 6.26 22.47 -12.35
N GLU A 130 6.76 23.71 -12.48
CA GLU A 130 7.61 24.31 -11.46
C GLU A 130 6.86 24.52 -10.14
N VAL A 131 5.63 25.03 -10.17
CA VAL A 131 4.83 25.25 -8.96
C VAL A 131 4.62 23.93 -8.21
N PHE A 132 4.10 22.91 -8.88
CA PHE A 132 3.75 21.65 -8.21
C PHE A 132 4.98 20.81 -7.82
N ARG A 133 6.12 20.97 -8.48
CA ARG A 133 7.37 20.29 -8.09
C ARG A 133 8.10 20.97 -6.93
N ASN A 134 7.89 22.27 -6.72
CA ASN A 134 8.58 23.04 -5.68
C ASN A 134 7.73 23.25 -4.42
N ILE A 135 6.40 23.11 -4.48
CA ILE A 135 5.56 23.20 -3.29
C ILE A 135 5.63 21.90 -2.48
N PRO A 136 5.89 21.96 -1.16
CA PRO A 136 5.81 20.79 -0.29
C PRO A 136 4.44 20.10 -0.39
N PRO A 137 4.38 18.78 -0.61
CA PRO A 137 3.10 18.06 -0.71
C PRO A 137 2.19 18.25 0.52
N LEU A 138 2.80 18.37 1.71
CA LEU A 138 2.06 18.64 2.94
C LEU A 138 1.32 19.97 2.92
N LEU A 139 1.90 21.01 2.30
CA LEU A 139 1.25 22.30 2.15
C LEU A 139 0.04 22.19 1.23
N VAL A 140 0.15 21.43 0.14
CA VAL A 140 -0.97 21.16 -0.78
C VAL A 140 -2.10 20.48 -0.02
N ILE A 141 -1.80 19.40 0.72
CA ILE A 141 -2.80 18.68 1.52
C ILE A 141 -3.45 19.62 2.56
N PHE A 142 -2.65 20.42 3.26
CA PHE A 142 -3.14 21.37 4.26
C PHE A 142 -4.04 22.45 3.63
N PHE A 143 -3.67 23.01 2.48
CA PHE A 143 -4.48 23.99 1.76
C PHE A 143 -5.84 23.41 1.38
N TRP A 144 -5.88 22.19 0.84
CA TRP A 144 -7.14 21.56 0.49
C TRP A 144 -8.00 21.25 1.72
N TYR A 145 -7.41 20.71 2.78
CA TYR A 145 -8.15 20.35 3.99
C TYR A 145 -8.66 21.58 4.75
N SER A 146 -7.78 22.54 5.05
CA SER A 146 -8.08 23.69 5.90
C SER A 146 -8.65 24.88 5.13
N GLY A 147 -8.37 25.01 3.84
CA GLY A 147 -8.80 26.13 3.01
C GLY A 147 -10.04 25.81 2.17
N VAL A 148 -10.01 24.70 1.43
CA VAL A 148 -11.07 24.38 0.47
C VAL A 148 -12.18 23.53 1.09
N LEU A 149 -11.84 22.46 1.81
CA LEU A 149 -12.86 21.57 2.38
C LEU A 149 -13.55 22.17 3.62
N SER A 150 -12.91 23.13 4.30
CA SER A 150 -13.48 23.80 5.47
C SER A 150 -14.63 24.75 5.15
N ILE A 151 -14.66 25.29 3.93
CA ILE A 151 -15.74 26.17 3.45
C ILE A 151 -16.92 25.40 2.85
N LEU A 152 -16.74 24.12 2.53
CA LEU A 152 -17.80 23.28 2.01
C LEU A 152 -18.72 22.81 3.15
N PRO A 153 -20.04 22.70 2.91
CA PRO A 153 -20.96 22.25 3.95
C PRO A 153 -20.71 20.79 4.32
N GLN A 154 -21.19 20.41 5.50
CA GLN A 154 -21.15 19.03 5.93
C GLN A 154 -22.03 18.15 5.02
N ALA A 155 -21.71 16.87 4.92
CA ALA A 155 -22.42 15.93 4.05
C ALA A 155 -23.95 15.87 4.25
N ARG A 156 -24.45 16.21 5.45
CA ARG A 156 -25.89 16.31 5.73
C ARG A 156 -26.56 17.54 5.09
N ASP A 157 -25.81 18.60 4.92
CA ASP A 157 -26.25 19.89 4.37
C ASP A 157 -25.62 20.12 2.98
N ALA A 158 -25.35 19.03 2.24
CA ALA A 158 -24.63 19.08 0.98
C ALA A 158 -25.33 19.97 -0.04
N LEU A 159 -24.56 20.72 -0.83
CA LEU A 159 -25.08 21.54 -1.92
C LEU A 159 -25.60 20.62 -3.01
N ALA A 160 -26.90 20.73 -3.31
CA ALA A 160 -27.50 20.09 -4.46
C ALA A 160 -27.10 20.84 -5.75
N LEU A 161 -26.43 20.15 -6.65
CA LEU A 161 -26.06 20.59 -7.99
C LEU A 161 -27.00 19.92 -9.02
N PRO A 162 -27.04 20.41 -10.27
CA PRO A 162 -27.78 19.73 -11.34
C PRO A 162 -27.36 18.27 -11.51
N PHE A 163 -28.28 17.43 -12.02
CA PHE A 163 -28.08 15.99 -12.29
C PHE A 163 -27.89 15.11 -11.04
N ASP A 164 -28.57 15.43 -9.94
CA ASP A 164 -28.49 14.70 -8.66
C ASP A 164 -27.05 14.59 -8.12
N ILE A 165 -26.22 15.60 -8.43
CA ILE A 165 -24.87 15.71 -7.91
C ILE A 165 -24.92 16.48 -6.60
N PHE A 166 -24.19 16.01 -5.58
CA PHE A 166 -24.11 16.67 -4.28
C PHE A 166 -22.66 17.02 -3.95
N LEU A 167 -22.42 18.25 -3.53
CA LEU A 167 -21.09 18.72 -3.12
C LEU A 167 -21.05 18.98 -1.61
N SER A 168 -20.08 18.39 -0.93
CA SER A 168 -19.87 18.54 0.51
C SER A 168 -18.38 18.51 0.87
N ASN A 169 -18.06 18.70 2.14
CA ASN A 169 -16.71 18.51 2.67
C ASN A 169 -16.18 17.06 2.57
N ARG A 170 -17.03 16.09 2.17
CA ARG A 170 -16.62 14.73 1.81
C ARG A 170 -16.33 14.56 0.30
N GLY A 171 -16.41 15.63 -0.47
CA GLY A 171 -16.22 15.64 -1.92
C GLY A 171 -17.53 15.69 -2.69
N VAL A 172 -17.49 15.19 -3.93
CA VAL A 172 -18.61 15.16 -4.87
C VAL A 172 -19.25 13.78 -4.88
N ALA A 173 -20.53 13.70 -4.57
CA ALA A 173 -21.36 12.53 -4.77
C ALA A 173 -22.16 12.67 -6.07
N PHE A 174 -22.25 11.60 -6.84
CA PHE A 174 -23.00 11.53 -8.08
C PHE A 174 -23.81 10.23 -8.11
N PRO A 175 -24.92 10.18 -8.87
CA PRO A 175 -25.75 8.99 -8.92
C PRO A 175 -24.96 7.81 -9.48
N ARG A 176 -25.06 6.65 -8.82
CA ARG A 176 -24.49 5.42 -9.36
C ARG A 176 -25.45 4.84 -10.41
N PRO A 177 -24.97 4.37 -11.57
CA PRO A 177 -25.80 3.59 -12.47
C PRO A 177 -26.30 2.33 -11.76
N VAL A 178 -27.60 2.07 -11.81
CA VAL A 178 -28.20 0.84 -11.29
C VAL A 178 -28.77 0.08 -12.48
N ALA A 179 -28.30 -1.15 -12.69
CA ALA A 179 -28.84 -2.02 -13.72
C ALA A 179 -30.22 -2.53 -13.28
N GLY A 180 -31.27 -1.97 -13.89
CA GLY A 180 -32.64 -2.48 -13.76
C GLY A 180 -32.96 -3.54 -14.82
N GLU A 181 -34.19 -4.06 -14.79
CA GLU A 181 -34.71 -4.93 -15.84
C GLU A 181 -34.63 -4.22 -17.21
N GLY A 182 -34.02 -4.88 -18.20
CA GLY A 182 -33.81 -4.32 -19.55
C GLY A 182 -32.58 -3.42 -19.69
N ALA A 183 -31.73 -3.29 -18.67
CA ALA A 183 -30.46 -2.55 -18.78
C ALA A 183 -29.50 -3.17 -19.82
N GLU A 184 -29.69 -4.45 -20.18
CA GLU A 184 -28.96 -5.10 -21.28
C GLU A 184 -29.16 -4.43 -22.64
N TYR A 185 -30.34 -3.86 -22.91
CA TYR A 185 -30.64 -3.22 -24.19
C TYR A 185 -29.84 -1.93 -24.39
N THR A 186 -29.45 -1.27 -23.29
CA THR A 186 -28.60 -0.07 -23.33
C THR A 186 -27.20 -0.38 -23.84
N LEU A 187 -26.66 -1.58 -23.59
CA LEU A 187 -25.36 -2.02 -24.12
C LEU A 187 -25.45 -2.37 -25.61
N LEU A 188 -26.57 -2.97 -26.04
CA LEU A 188 -26.83 -3.26 -27.45
C LEU A 188 -26.94 -1.99 -28.30
N ALA A 189 -27.31 -0.85 -27.72
CA ALA A 189 -27.38 0.44 -28.43
C ALA A 189 -26.00 1.04 -28.79
N PHE A 190 -24.91 0.54 -28.21
CA PHE A 190 -23.53 1.00 -28.50
C PHE A 190 -22.79 0.15 -29.55
N ILE A 191 -23.42 -0.93 -30.05
CA ILE A 191 -22.91 -1.81 -31.11
C ILE A 191 -23.63 -1.46 -32.42
#